data_AF-A0A3E0PTP8-F1
#
_entry.id   AF-A0A3E0PTP8-F1
#
_cell.length_a   1.000
_cell.length_b   1.000
_cell.length_c   1.000
_cell.angle_alpha   90.00
_cell.angle_beta   90.00
_cell.angle_gamma   90.00
#
_symmetry.space_group_name_H-M   'P 1'
#
loop_
_entity.id
_entity.type
_entity.pdbx_description
1 polymer ?
#
loop_
_entity_poly.entity_id
_entity_poly.type
_entity_poly.pdbx_seq_one_letter_code
_entity_poly.pdbx_strand_id
1 'polypeptide(L)'
;MAYYHDLGKTENPTYFIENQFGVSNPHDLLSPKESAEIIRRHVTDGVALARQYKIPSDVTTGIVSHHGDGIMRYFYEKAKSQENGEVDPADFRHVGHKPRTAESAIVMLADSLEAACRAVFQTEEPSPHAIEKVVDRVVNEKLDDGQLSESPLTLADISKIRGAFLESLIGHYHQRIAYPNFPGS
;
A
#
# COMPACT_ATOMS: atom_id res chain seq x y z
N MET A 1 -5.07 4.36 -13.81
CA MET A 1 -5.16 4.44 -12.34
C MET A 1 -3.88 3.93 -11.69
N ALA A 2 -3.55 2.64 -11.80
CA ALA A 2 -2.36 2.04 -11.17
C ALA A 2 -1.03 2.74 -11.51
N TYR A 3 -0.79 3.18 -12.75
CA TYR A 3 0.45 3.91 -13.07
C TYR A 3 0.62 5.27 -12.39
N TYR A 4 -0.46 5.86 -11.87
CA TYR A 4 -0.46 7.24 -11.38
C TYR A 4 -0.84 7.37 -9.91
N HIS A 5 -1.27 6.31 -9.22
CA HIS A 5 -1.78 6.40 -7.85
C HIS A 5 -0.77 7.06 -6.89
N ASP A 6 0.51 6.81 -7.11
CA ASP A 6 1.65 7.34 -6.36
C ASP A 6 2.28 8.62 -6.95
N LEU A 7 1.64 9.28 -7.92
CA LEU A 7 2.23 10.43 -8.65
C LEU A 7 2.80 11.50 -7.71
N GLY A 8 2.15 11.79 -6.59
CA GLY A 8 2.62 12.82 -5.66
C GLY A 8 3.92 12.50 -4.93
N LYS A 9 4.36 11.23 -4.91
CA LYS A 9 5.68 10.87 -4.36
C LYS A 9 6.81 11.56 -5.12
N THR A 10 6.58 11.96 -6.37
CA THR A 10 7.57 12.66 -7.21
C THR A 10 7.93 14.05 -6.70
N GLU A 11 7.10 14.68 -5.86
CA GLU A 11 7.43 15.98 -5.25
C GLU A 11 8.51 15.86 -4.17
N ASN A 12 8.57 14.72 -3.47
CA ASN A 12 9.49 14.49 -2.34
C ASN A 12 9.99 13.03 -2.33
N PRO A 13 10.66 12.56 -3.40
CA PRO A 13 10.90 11.13 -3.61
C PRO A 13 11.77 10.49 -2.53
N THR A 14 12.68 11.25 -1.91
CA THR A 14 13.63 10.76 -0.89
C THR A 14 12.96 10.28 0.39
N TYR A 15 11.71 10.66 0.65
CA TYR A 15 10.94 10.19 1.81
C TYR A 15 10.28 8.82 1.59
N PHE A 16 10.31 8.28 0.37
CA PHE A 16 9.69 6.99 0.07
C PHE A 16 10.77 5.92 -0.10
N ILE A 17 10.63 4.81 0.65
CA ILE A 17 11.68 3.79 0.81
C ILE A 17 12.11 3.16 -0.52
N GLU A 18 11.19 3.03 -1.47
CA GLU A 18 11.43 2.50 -2.81
C GLU A 18 12.39 3.37 -3.64
N ASN A 19 12.62 4.62 -3.24
CA ASN A 19 13.53 5.56 -3.90
C ASN A 19 14.85 5.77 -3.11
N GLN A 20 15.01 5.13 -1.95
CA GLN A 20 16.18 5.33 -1.06
C GLN A 20 17.33 4.38 -1.41
N PHE A 21 17.99 4.64 -2.54
CA PHE A 21 19.14 3.85 -2.99
C PHE A 21 20.45 4.35 -2.37
N GLY A 22 20.96 3.63 -1.38
CA GLY A 22 22.28 3.92 -0.78
C GLY A 22 22.34 5.20 0.06
N VAL A 23 21.19 5.70 0.49
CA VAL A 23 21.05 6.87 1.36
C VAL A 23 20.40 6.48 2.69
N SER A 24 20.67 7.24 3.74
CA SER A 24 19.99 7.08 5.03
C SER A 24 18.52 7.46 4.92
N ASN A 25 17.65 6.75 5.65
CA ASN A 25 16.22 7.04 5.67
C ASN A 25 15.95 8.35 6.44
N PRO A 26 15.41 9.41 5.81
CA PRO A 26 15.15 10.68 6.48
C PRO A 26 14.12 10.56 7.62
N HIS A 27 13.27 9.51 7.62
CA HIS A 27 12.32 9.24 8.70
C HIS A 27 12.98 8.82 10.03
N ASP A 28 14.28 8.52 10.04
CA ASP A 28 15.02 8.23 11.27
C ASP A 28 15.28 9.49 12.11
N LEU A 29 15.23 10.67 11.48
CA LEU A 29 15.44 11.96 12.12
C LEU A 29 14.14 12.70 12.46
N LEU A 30 12.98 12.07 12.19
CA LEU A 30 11.66 12.66 12.35
C LEU A 30 10.84 11.92 13.40
N SER A 31 9.93 12.64 14.04
CA SER A 31 8.88 12.00 14.83
C SER A 31 7.97 11.15 13.94
N PRO A 32 7.28 10.13 14.50
CA PRO A 32 6.31 9.35 13.74
C PRO A 32 5.18 10.22 13.16
N LYS A 33 4.75 11.26 13.88
CA LYS A 33 3.69 12.17 13.43
C LYS A 33 4.13 13.03 12.24
N GLU A 34 5.35 13.58 12.28
CA GLU A 34 5.92 14.31 11.14
C GLU A 34 6.08 13.41 9.91
N SER A 35 6.56 12.19 10.14
CA SER A 35 6.70 11.19 9.07
C SER A 35 5.36 10.84 8.44
N ALA A 36 4.33 10.60 9.25
CA ALA A 36 2.98 10.31 8.80
C ALA A 36 2.41 11.47 7.97
N GLU A 37 2.65 12.72 8.36
CA GLU A 37 2.19 13.89 7.61
C GLU A 37 2.86 14.00 6.24
N ILE A 38 4.19 13.80 6.18
CA ILE A 38 4.94 13.80 4.91
C ILE A 38 4.44 12.70 3.98
N ILE A 39 4.31 11.48 4.50
CA ILE A 39 3.84 10.34 3.72
C ILE A 39 2.42 10.59 3.22
N ARG A 40 1.50 11.03 4.08
CA ARG A 40 0.11 11.31 3.70
C ARG A 40 -0.01 12.37 2.58
N ARG A 41 0.87 13.36 2.58
CA ARG A 41 0.84 14.49 1.63
C ARG A 41 0.98 14.08 0.16
N HIS A 42 1.58 12.91 -0.14
CA HIS A 42 1.70 12.46 -1.54
C HIS A 42 0.32 12.34 -2.23
N VAL A 43 -0.76 12.09 -1.49
CA VAL A 43 -2.10 12.06 -2.06
C VAL A 43 -2.52 13.45 -2.54
N THR A 44 -2.39 14.47 -1.70
CA THR A 44 -2.77 15.85 -2.05
C THR A 44 -1.88 16.43 -3.13
N ASP A 45 -0.57 16.15 -3.06
CA ASP A 45 0.40 16.57 -4.07
C ASP A 45 0.09 15.87 -5.41
N GLY A 46 -0.23 14.58 -5.39
CA GLY A 46 -0.62 13.82 -6.58
C GLY A 46 -1.88 14.36 -7.25
N VAL A 47 -2.88 14.79 -6.47
CA VAL A 47 -4.09 15.46 -7.02
C VAL A 47 -3.75 16.80 -7.66
N ALA A 48 -2.86 17.58 -7.04
CA ALA A 48 -2.42 18.86 -7.60
C ALA A 48 -1.71 18.67 -8.94
N LEU A 49 -0.78 17.71 -9.01
CA LEU A 49 -0.08 17.33 -10.25
C LEU A 49 -1.05 16.80 -11.30
N ALA A 50 -2.00 15.93 -10.91
CA ALA A 50 -3.02 15.41 -11.83
C ALA A 50 -3.83 16.53 -12.48
N ARG A 51 -4.22 17.56 -11.71
CA ARG A 51 -4.89 18.75 -12.24
C ARG A 51 -4.00 19.55 -13.19
N GLN A 52 -2.75 19.78 -12.79
CA GLN A 52 -1.77 20.53 -13.61
C GLN A 52 -1.56 19.87 -14.97
N TYR A 53 -1.40 18.55 -15.00
CA TYR A 53 -1.15 17.78 -16.21
C TYR A 53 -2.42 17.28 -16.90
N LYS A 54 -3.60 17.70 -16.43
CA LYS A 54 -4.91 17.34 -17.01
C LYS A 54 -5.12 15.81 -17.09
N ILE A 55 -4.65 15.09 -16.08
CA ILE A 55 -4.91 13.66 -15.94
C ILE A 55 -6.42 13.45 -15.76
N PRO A 56 -7.04 12.48 -16.45
CA PRO A 56 -8.48 12.23 -16.35
C PRO A 56 -8.97 12.01 -14.92
N SER A 57 -10.20 12.41 -14.62
CA SER A 57 -10.83 12.26 -13.31
C SER A 57 -10.80 10.83 -12.82
N ASP A 58 -11.09 9.86 -13.69
CA ASP A 58 -11.16 8.45 -13.33
C ASP A 58 -9.80 7.90 -12.89
N VAL A 59 -8.71 8.44 -13.44
CA VAL A 59 -7.35 8.11 -13.02
C VAL A 59 -7.02 8.82 -11.70
N THR A 60 -7.40 10.10 -11.58
CA THR A 60 -7.20 10.90 -10.37
C THR A 60 -7.93 10.32 -9.16
N THR A 61 -9.09 9.68 -9.35
CA THR A 61 -9.80 8.94 -8.31
C THR A 61 -8.91 7.93 -7.61
N GLY A 62 -8.06 7.20 -8.36
CA GLY A 62 -7.12 6.25 -7.75
C GLY A 62 -6.07 6.90 -6.86
N ILE A 63 -5.63 8.11 -7.19
CA ILE A 63 -4.69 8.86 -6.33
C ILE A 63 -5.34 9.13 -4.98
N VAL A 64 -6.59 9.60 -4.96
CA VAL A 64 -7.27 9.96 -3.72
C VAL A 64 -7.70 8.74 -2.90
N SER A 65 -8.04 7.63 -3.57
CA SER A 65 -8.70 6.51 -2.91
C SER A 65 -7.83 5.29 -2.63
N HIS A 66 -6.62 5.17 -3.21
CA HIS A 66 -5.85 3.92 -3.09
C HIS A 66 -5.45 3.58 -1.64
N HIS A 67 -5.34 4.57 -0.76
CA HIS A 67 -5.18 4.34 0.68
C HIS A 67 -6.45 4.56 1.52
N GLY A 68 -7.50 5.16 0.93
CA GLY A 68 -8.72 5.55 1.65
C GLY A 68 -8.42 6.47 2.84
N ASP A 69 -9.08 6.19 3.96
CA ASP A 69 -8.78 6.74 5.29
C ASP A 69 -8.02 5.72 6.16
N GLY A 70 -7.31 4.79 5.52
CA GLY A 70 -6.60 3.70 6.17
C GLY A 70 -5.50 4.19 7.12
N ILE A 71 -5.17 3.37 8.12
CA ILE A 71 -4.12 3.71 9.09
C ILE A 71 -2.72 3.43 8.53
N MET A 72 -1.81 4.40 8.68
CA MET A 72 -0.37 4.28 8.44
C MET A 72 0.29 3.48 9.57
N ARG A 73 0.04 2.17 9.57
CA ARG A 73 0.32 1.24 10.68
C ARG A 73 1.74 1.38 11.24
N TYR A 74 2.75 1.46 10.39
CA TYR A 74 4.15 1.54 10.82
C TYR A 74 4.39 2.74 11.74
N PHE A 75 3.96 3.94 11.34
CA PHE A 75 4.15 5.15 12.13
C PHE A 75 3.27 5.16 13.38
N TYR A 76 2.06 4.62 13.30
CA TYR A 76 1.16 4.47 14.45
C TYR A 76 1.78 3.57 15.55
N GLU A 77 2.27 2.38 15.18
CA GLU A 77 2.90 1.48 16.16
C GLU A 77 4.26 2.05 16.65
N LYS A 78 5.02 2.73 15.78
CA LYS A 78 6.24 3.45 16.18
C LYS A 78 5.92 4.50 17.24
N ALA A 79 4.89 5.32 17.05
CA ALA A 79 4.43 6.30 18.04
C ALA A 79 4.04 5.64 19.37
N LYS A 80 3.23 4.57 19.32
CA LYS A 80 2.82 3.83 20.53
C LYS A 80 3.97 3.23 21.31
N SER A 81 5.07 2.87 20.64
CA SER A 81 6.26 2.35 21.31
C SER A 81 7.14 3.43 21.93
N GLN A 82 6.99 4.69 21.51
CA GLN A 82 7.80 5.83 21.96
C GLN A 82 7.08 6.66 23.04
N GLU A 83 5.76 6.74 22.98
CA GLU A 83 4.94 7.53 23.89
C GLU A 83 4.40 6.67 25.04
N ASN A 84 4.56 7.14 26.28
CA ASN A 84 3.99 6.50 27.47
C ASN A 84 2.46 6.76 27.63
N GLY A 85 1.82 7.34 26.61
CA GLY A 85 0.41 7.77 26.63
C GLY A 85 -0.44 7.14 25.53
N GLU A 86 -1.73 7.48 25.51
CA GLU A 86 -2.63 7.06 24.43
C GLU A 86 -2.31 7.83 23.15
N VAL A 87 -1.88 7.10 22.12
CA VAL A 87 -1.69 7.61 20.77
C VAL A 87 -3.02 7.54 20.03
N ASP A 88 -3.53 8.68 19.58
CA ASP A 88 -4.77 8.74 18.80
C ASP A 88 -4.55 8.13 17.39
N PRO A 89 -5.26 7.04 17.01
CA PRO A 89 -5.17 6.48 15.67
C PRO A 89 -5.48 7.49 14.56
N ALA A 90 -6.32 8.50 14.83
CA ALA A 90 -6.72 9.50 13.85
C ALA A 90 -5.52 10.32 13.32
N ASP A 91 -4.51 10.55 14.16
CA ASP A 91 -3.27 11.23 13.76
C ASP A 91 -2.49 10.48 12.67
N PHE A 92 -2.77 9.18 12.49
CA PHE A 92 -2.05 8.30 11.58
C PHE A 92 -2.93 7.76 10.43
N ARG A 93 -4.14 8.28 10.23
CA ARG A 93 -4.99 7.88 9.09
C ARG A 93 -4.70 8.70 7.82
N HIS A 94 -4.84 8.12 6.65
CA HIS A 94 -4.79 8.90 5.40
C HIS A 94 -5.97 9.89 5.30
N VAL A 95 -5.84 10.93 4.48
CA VAL A 95 -6.89 11.95 4.24
C VAL A 95 -7.62 11.74 2.91
N GLY A 96 -7.52 10.53 2.35
CA GLY A 96 -8.27 10.13 1.17
C GLY A 96 -9.72 9.83 1.48
N HIS A 97 -10.45 9.38 0.47
CA HIS A 97 -11.78 8.79 0.66
C HIS A 97 -11.74 7.31 0.30
N LYS A 98 -12.59 6.52 0.94
CA LYS A 98 -12.72 5.09 0.63
C LYS A 98 -13.03 4.87 -0.86
N PRO A 99 -12.61 3.74 -1.45
CA PRO A 99 -12.92 3.42 -2.84
C PRO A 99 -14.42 3.37 -3.09
N ARG A 100 -14.87 4.03 -4.16
CA ARG A 100 -16.28 4.10 -4.57
C ARG A 100 -16.56 3.36 -5.88
N THR A 101 -15.53 2.75 -6.45
CA THR A 101 -15.64 1.92 -7.65
C THR A 101 -14.94 0.59 -7.40
N ALA A 102 -15.28 -0.42 -8.20
CA ALA A 102 -14.61 -1.73 -8.11
C ALA A 102 -13.10 -1.60 -8.43
N GLU A 103 -12.76 -0.78 -9.42
CA GLU A 103 -11.39 -0.58 -9.89
C GLU A 103 -10.52 0.09 -8.82
N SER A 104 -11.05 1.13 -8.15
CA SER A 104 -10.32 1.81 -7.06
C SER A 104 -10.11 0.90 -5.85
N ALA A 105 -11.07 0.03 -5.55
CA ALA A 105 -10.92 -0.97 -4.49
C ALA A 105 -9.87 -2.02 -4.85
N ILE A 106 -9.84 -2.49 -6.10
CA ILE A 106 -8.82 -3.43 -6.59
C ILE A 106 -7.44 -2.78 -6.55
N VAL A 107 -7.29 -1.50 -6.93
CA VAL A 107 -6.01 -0.78 -6.84
C VAL A 107 -5.53 -0.68 -5.40
N MET A 108 -6.42 -0.33 -4.45
CA MET A 108 -6.09 -0.31 -3.01
C MET A 108 -5.56 -1.67 -2.53
N LEU A 109 -6.25 -2.76 -2.89
CA LEU A 109 -5.86 -4.11 -2.49
C LEU A 109 -4.53 -4.51 -3.14
N ALA A 110 -4.34 -4.22 -4.42
CA ALA A 110 -3.11 -4.53 -5.15
C ALA A 110 -1.89 -3.82 -4.55
N ASP A 111 -2.00 -2.51 -4.29
CA ASP A 111 -0.95 -1.71 -3.65
C ASP A 111 -0.59 -2.26 -2.26
N SER A 112 -1.61 -2.50 -1.43
CA SER A 112 -1.41 -3.03 -0.08
C SER A 112 -0.77 -4.42 -0.09
N LEU A 113 -1.13 -5.27 -1.05
CA LEU A 113 -0.55 -6.60 -1.22
C LEU A 113 0.90 -6.54 -1.70
N GLU A 114 1.21 -5.67 -2.67
CA GLU A 114 2.57 -5.46 -3.16
C GLU A 114 3.50 -5.07 -2.01
N ALA A 115 3.11 -4.04 -1.24
CA ALA A 115 3.88 -3.56 -0.10
C ALA A 115 4.04 -4.65 0.98
N ALA A 116 2.97 -5.39 1.31
CA ALA A 116 3.01 -6.45 2.31
C ALA A 116 3.88 -7.64 1.87
N CYS A 117 3.72 -8.10 0.63
CA CYS A 117 4.54 -9.18 0.08
C CYS A 117 6.02 -8.78 0.00
N ARG A 118 6.31 -7.56 -0.45
CA ARG A 118 7.67 -7.01 -0.48
C ARG A 118 8.31 -6.98 0.90
N ALA A 119 7.56 -6.63 1.95
CA ALA A 119 8.07 -6.59 3.31
C ALA A 119 8.30 -8.01 3.88
N VAL A 120 7.33 -8.91 3.74
CA VAL A 120 7.40 -10.28 4.31
C VAL A 120 8.46 -11.12 3.61
N PHE A 121 8.49 -11.10 2.27
CA PHE A 121 9.37 -11.96 1.48
C PHE A 121 10.78 -11.39 1.27
N GLN A 122 11.14 -10.32 1.99
CA GLN A 122 12.55 -9.95 2.19
C GLN A 122 13.27 -10.91 3.13
N THR A 123 12.54 -11.51 4.08
CA THR A 123 13.12 -12.36 5.13
C THR A 123 12.55 -13.78 5.14
N GLU A 124 11.40 -13.99 4.49
CA GLU A 124 10.71 -15.29 4.43
C GLU A 124 10.66 -15.84 2.99
N GLU A 125 10.66 -17.17 2.85
CA GLU A 125 10.48 -17.81 1.54
C GLU A 125 9.02 -17.69 1.08
N PRO A 126 8.76 -17.24 -0.16
CA PRO A 126 7.42 -17.02 -0.69
C PRO A 126 6.74 -18.34 -1.14
N SER A 127 6.53 -19.25 -0.21
CA SER A 127 5.74 -20.47 -0.47
C SER A 127 4.26 -20.13 -0.74
N PRO A 128 3.49 -20.99 -1.46
CA PRO A 128 2.07 -20.76 -1.71
C PRO A 128 1.25 -20.47 -0.45
N HIS A 129 1.52 -21.21 0.63
CA HIS A 129 0.85 -21.02 1.92
C HIS A 129 1.21 -19.69 2.58
N ALA A 130 2.47 -19.25 2.45
CA ALA A 130 2.89 -17.95 2.97
C ALA A 130 2.23 -16.81 2.18
N ILE A 131 2.14 -16.93 0.85
CA ILE A 131 1.43 -15.96 -0.01
C ILE A 131 -0.05 -15.89 0.34
N GLU A 132 -0.72 -17.04 0.49
CA GLU A 132 -2.13 -17.11 0.91
C GLU A 132 -2.37 -16.37 2.23
N LYS A 133 -1.52 -16.61 3.24
CA LYS A 133 -1.60 -15.89 4.52
C LYS A 133 -1.47 -14.38 4.37
N VAL A 134 -0.54 -13.91 3.53
CA VAL A 134 -0.38 -12.46 3.29
C VAL A 134 -1.62 -11.90 2.61
N VAL A 135 -2.14 -12.61 1.61
CA VAL A 135 -3.35 -12.21 0.88
C VAL A 135 -4.55 -12.11 1.82
N ASP A 136 -4.81 -13.16 2.61
CA ASP A 136 -5.90 -13.19 3.56
C ASP A 136 -5.79 -12.08 4.60
N ARG A 137 -4.58 -11.89 5.16
CA ARG A 137 -4.33 -10.86 6.16
C ARG A 137 -4.63 -9.47 5.62
N VAL A 138 -4.09 -9.11 4.45
CA VAL A 138 -4.30 -7.77 3.87
C VAL A 138 -5.78 -7.53 3.52
N VAL A 139 -6.45 -8.52 2.91
CA VAL A 139 -7.87 -8.37 2.55
C VAL A 139 -8.74 -8.23 3.81
N ASN A 140 -8.49 -9.05 4.83
CA ASN A 140 -9.25 -8.98 6.09
C ASN A 140 -8.98 -7.67 6.82
N GLU A 141 -7.74 -7.19 6.89
CA GLU A 141 -7.41 -5.88 7.49
C GLU A 141 -8.20 -4.73 6.83
N LYS A 142 -8.36 -4.74 5.50
CA LYS A 142 -9.16 -3.73 4.79
C LYS A 142 -10.67 -3.86 5.05
N LEU A 143 -11.17 -5.08 5.22
CA LEU A 143 -12.57 -5.32 5.58
C LEU A 143 -12.87 -4.86 7.00
N ASP A 144 -12.00 -5.23 7.94
CA ASP A 144 -12.16 -4.92 9.37
C ASP A 144 -12.04 -3.41 9.63
N ASP A 145 -11.15 -2.71 8.91
CA ASP A 145 -11.05 -1.24 8.94
C ASP A 145 -12.16 -0.54 8.11
N GLY A 146 -13.08 -1.32 7.51
CA GLY A 146 -14.19 -0.80 6.74
C GLY A 146 -13.79 -0.04 5.48
N GLN A 147 -12.59 -0.28 4.93
CA GLN A 147 -12.08 0.45 3.76
C GLN A 147 -12.90 0.17 2.50
N LEU A 148 -13.51 -1.02 2.40
CA LEU A 148 -14.31 -1.41 1.25
C LEU A 148 -15.80 -1.05 1.36
N SER A 149 -16.21 -0.39 2.46
CA SER A 149 -17.63 -0.14 2.78
C SER A 149 -18.36 0.79 1.81
N GLU A 150 -17.62 1.65 1.10
CA GLU A 150 -18.18 2.56 0.08
C GLU A 150 -18.05 2.01 -1.35
N SER A 151 -17.46 0.83 -1.51
CA SER A 151 -17.26 0.22 -2.83
C SER A 151 -18.49 -0.61 -3.25
N PRO A 152 -18.72 -0.82 -4.55
CA PRO A 152 -19.83 -1.66 -5.03
C PRO A 152 -19.53 -3.17 -4.91
N LEU A 153 -18.38 -3.57 -4.36
CA LEU A 153 -17.96 -4.97 -4.32
C LEU A 153 -18.79 -5.77 -3.33
N THR A 154 -19.30 -6.91 -3.77
CA THR A 154 -19.93 -7.89 -2.88
C THR A 154 -18.88 -8.78 -2.22
N LEU A 155 -19.26 -9.51 -1.17
CA LEU A 155 -18.39 -10.55 -0.59
C LEU A 155 -17.97 -11.60 -1.63
N ALA A 156 -18.86 -11.93 -2.59
CA ALA A 156 -18.53 -12.84 -3.67
C ALA A 156 -17.46 -12.26 -4.62
N ASP A 157 -17.49 -10.95 -4.88
CA ASP A 157 -16.45 -10.30 -5.68
C ASP A 157 -15.13 -10.24 -4.93
N ILE A 158 -15.15 -9.95 -3.63
CA ILE A 158 -13.96 -9.97 -2.77
C ILE A 158 -13.32 -11.37 -2.78
N SER A 159 -14.11 -12.45 -2.69
CA SER A 159 -13.60 -13.82 -2.79
C SER A 159 -12.94 -14.09 -4.15
N LYS A 160 -13.53 -13.62 -5.26
CA LYS A 160 -12.93 -13.75 -6.59
C LYS A 160 -11.63 -12.96 -6.73
N ILE A 161 -11.62 -11.73 -6.25
CA ILE A 161 -10.44 -10.84 -6.25
C ILE A 161 -9.30 -11.47 -5.44
N ARG A 162 -9.63 -12.03 -4.25
CA ARG A 162 -8.68 -12.78 -3.42
C ARG A 162 -8.04 -13.94 -4.18
N GLY A 163 -8.85 -14.77 -4.82
CA GLY A 163 -8.36 -15.90 -5.62
C GLY A 163 -7.46 -15.46 -6.79
N ALA A 164 -7.85 -14.39 -7.49
CA ALA A 164 -7.05 -13.84 -8.59
C ALA A 164 -5.70 -13.29 -8.13
N PHE A 165 -5.66 -12.58 -7.00
CA PHE A 165 -4.39 -12.12 -6.42
C PHE A 165 -3.51 -13.27 -5.97
N LEU A 166 -4.08 -14.28 -5.32
CA LEU A 166 -3.34 -15.47 -4.89
C LEU A 166 -2.67 -16.17 -6.08
N GLU A 167 -3.43 -16.45 -7.13
CA GLU A 167 -2.91 -17.07 -8.36
C GLU A 167 -1.80 -16.23 -8.99
N SER A 168 -2.02 -14.92 -9.12
CA SER A 168 -1.05 -14.00 -9.72
C SER A 168 0.26 -13.90 -8.91
N LEU A 169 0.16 -13.81 -7.58
CA LEU A 169 1.32 -13.70 -6.69
C LEU A 169 2.10 -15.02 -6.63
N ILE A 170 1.42 -16.17 -6.58
CA ILE A 170 2.06 -17.50 -6.68
C ILE A 170 2.85 -17.58 -7.99
N GLY A 171 2.26 -17.20 -9.12
CA GLY A 171 2.94 -17.16 -10.40
C GLY A 171 4.17 -16.25 -10.40
N HIS A 172 4.04 -15.05 -9.83
CA HIS A 172 5.12 -14.07 -9.74
C HIS A 172 6.32 -14.55 -8.92
N TYR A 173 6.07 -15.12 -7.73
CA TYR A 173 7.13 -15.53 -6.82
C TYR A 173 7.71 -16.91 -7.17
N HIS A 174 6.93 -17.85 -7.71
CA HIS A 174 7.46 -19.14 -8.16
C HIS A 174 8.39 -19.02 -9.37
N GLN A 175 8.12 -18.11 -10.32
CA GLN A 175 9.05 -17.87 -11.44
C GLN A 175 10.39 -17.27 -10.97
N ARG A 176 10.43 -16.64 -9.78
CA ARG A 176 11.62 -16.04 -9.21
C ARG A 176 12.48 -17.00 -8.39
N ILE A 177 12.02 -18.22 -8.11
CA ILE A 177 12.85 -19.23 -7.46
C ILE A 177 13.88 -19.72 -8.48
N ALA A 178 15.14 -19.29 -8.31
CA ALA A 178 16.26 -19.83 -9.07
C ALA A 178 16.38 -21.33 -8.80
N TYR A 179 16.39 -22.14 -9.86
CA TYR A 179 16.65 -23.57 -9.73
C TYR A 179 18.01 -23.78 -9.05
N PRO A 180 18.09 -24.57 -7.95
CA PRO A 180 19.38 -24.99 -7.42
C PRO A 180 20.11 -25.78 -8.50
N ASN A 181 21.34 -25.35 -8.84
CA ASN A 181 22.19 -25.85 -9.93
C ASN A 181 21.87 -25.36 -11.35
N PHE A 182 21.43 -24.11 -11.52
CA PHE A 182 21.53 -23.47 -12.85
C PHE A 182 23.00 -23.05 -13.09
N PRO A 183 23.74 -23.63 -14.07
CA PRO A 183 25.07 -23.15 -14.40
C PRO A 183 24.93 -21.78 -15.09
N GLY A 184 25.37 -20.72 -14.41
CA GLY A 184 25.42 -19.39 -14.98
C GLY A 184 26.51 -19.30 -16.05
N SER A 185 26.10 -18.85 -17.24
CA SER A 185 26.94 -18.34 -18.34
C SER A 185 27.67 -17.06 -17.96
#